data_AF-A0A7N9D0F0-F1
#
_entry.id   AF-A0A7N9D0F0-F1
#
_cell.length_a   1.000
_cell.length_b   1.000
_cell.length_c   1.000
_cell.angle_alpha   90.00
_cell.angle_beta   90.00
_cell.angle_gamma   90.00
#
_symmetry.space_group_name_H-M   'P 1'
#
loop_
_entity.id
_entity.type
_entity.pdbx_description
1 polymer ?
#
loop_
_entity_poly.entity_id
_entity_poly.type
_entity_poly.pdbx_seq_one_letter_code
_entity_poly.pdbx_strand_id
1 'polypeptide(L)'
;MAAPPVRRCPALGTPSAAVPSAWTRSRTCTHPCRPSPRALAPLPTALLHKTIQLAAELRGTMGNMFSFAAVMGALDMAQISRLEQTWVALRQRHTEGAILYEKKLKPFLKSLNEGKEGPPLSNTTFPHVLPLITLLECDSAPPEGPEPWGSTEHGVEVVLAHLEAARTVAHHGGLYNTNAEVKLQGFQARPELLEVFSTEFQMRLLWGSQGASSSQARRYEKFDKVLTALSHKLEPAVRSSEL
;
A
#
# COMPACT_ATOMS: atom_id res chain seq x y z
N MET A 1 -5.25 32.66 -42.30
CA MET A 1 -4.24 32.41 -41.24
C MET A 1 -3.55 31.10 -41.57
N ALA A 2 -2.30 31.17 -42.00
CA ALA A 2 -1.53 30.03 -42.50
C ALA A 2 -0.77 29.34 -41.36
N ALA A 3 -0.74 28.01 -41.39
CA ALA A 3 -0.03 27.15 -40.44
C ALA A 3 1.50 27.22 -40.64
N PRO A 4 2.32 27.08 -39.58
CA PRO A 4 3.78 27.16 -39.68
C PRO A 4 4.39 25.86 -40.25
N PRO A 5 5.56 25.91 -40.91
CA PRO A 5 6.14 24.75 -41.58
C PRO A 5 6.91 23.83 -40.61
N VAL A 6 6.69 22.53 -40.79
CA VAL A 6 7.40 21.42 -40.15
C VAL A 6 8.86 21.39 -40.64
N ARG A 7 9.83 21.59 -39.75
CA ARG A 7 11.25 21.40 -40.06
C ARG A 7 11.61 19.92 -40.00
N ARG A 8 11.97 19.34 -41.15
CA ARG A 8 12.63 18.02 -41.26
C ARG A 8 14.11 18.16 -40.93
N CYS A 9 14.63 17.32 -40.04
CA CYS A 9 16.08 17.13 -39.88
C CYS A 9 16.63 16.24 -41.01
N PRO A 10 17.82 16.53 -41.56
CA PRO A 10 18.40 15.76 -42.66
C PRO A 10 19.03 14.45 -42.19
N ALA A 11 18.91 13.42 -43.03
CA ALA A 11 19.63 12.17 -42.93
C ALA A 11 21.01 12.27 -43.60
N LEU A 12 22.06 11.90 -42.88
CA LEU A 12 23.43 11.56 -43.33
C LEU A 12 24.09 10.91 -42.10
N GLY A 13 24.81 9.78 -42.10
CA GLY A 13 25.26 8.81 -43.08
C GLY A 13 26.07 7.78 -42.26
N THR A 14 26.12 6.52 -42.69
CA THR A 14 27.09 5.54 -42.12
C THR A 14 28.50 5.90 -42.62
N PRO A 15 29.56 5.74 -41.79
CA PRO A 15 30.32 4.49 -41.89
C PRO A 15 31.09 4.03 -40.62
N SER A 16 31.49 2.75 -40.69
CA SER A 16 32.74 2.16 -40.19
C SER A 16 32.91 1.78 -38.72
N ALA A 17 32.95 0.46 -38.56
CA ALA A 17 33.63 -0.38 -37.59
C ALA A 17 34.79 0.24 -36.78
N ALA A 18 34.69 0.14 -35.44
CA ALA A 18 35.76 -0.28 -34.55
C ALA A 18 35.14 -0.63 -33.18
N VAL A 19 35.01 -1.93 -32.88
CA VAL A 19 34.62 -2.43 -31.55
C VAL A 19 35.90 -2.57 -30.73
N PRO A 20 36.02 -1.94 -29.55
CA PRO A 20 37.17 -2.17 -28.68
C PRO A 20 37.13 -3.60 -28.12
N SER A 21 38.08 -4.41 -28.57
CA SER A 21 38.35 -5.76 -28.10
C SER A 21 38.95 -5.74 -26.68
N ALA A 22 38.11 -5.93 -25.67
CA ALA A 22 38.53 -6.23 -24.30
C ALA A 22 37.69 -7.36 -23.70
N TRP A 23 37.60 -8.48 -24.42
CA TRP A 23 37.10 -9.75 -23.89
C TRP A 23 37.98 -10.90 -24.40
N THR A 24 39.24 -10.91 -24.00
CA THR A 24 40.05 -12.13 -24.03
C THR A 24 39.55 -13.08 -22.95
N ARG A 25 38.91 -14.18 -23.39
CA ARG A 25 38.62 -15.36 -22.57
C ARG A 25 39.91 -15.84 -21.93
N SER A 26 39.92 -15.97 -20.62
CA SER A 26 40.74 -16.98 -19.94
C SER A 26 39.82 -17.95 -19.21
N ARG A 27 40.07 -19.24 -19.42
CA ARG A 27 39.27 -20.36 -18.94
C ARG A 27 39.61 -20.68 -17.47
N THR A 28 38.70 -21.46 -16.87
CA THR A 28 38.80 -22.28 -15.65
C THR A 28 38.87 -21.58 -14.29
N CYS A 29 37.69 -21.25 -13.74
CA CYS A 29 37.44 -21.38 -12.30
C CYS A 29 36.54 -22.61 -12.08
N THR A 30 37.12 -23.72 -11.65
CA THR A 30 36.42 -24.95 -11.26
C THR A 30 36.13 -24.98 -9.76
N HIS A 31 35.61 -23.88 -9.21
CA HIS A 31 35.01 -23.88 -7.89
C HIS A 31 33.51 -23.65 -8.03
N PRO A 32 32.64 -24.50 -7.44
CA PRO A 32 31.27 -24.12 -7.24
C PRO A 32 31.30 -22.96 -6.24
N CYS A 33 31.33 -21.73 -6.73
CA CYS A 33 30.83 -20.60 -5.97
C CYS A 33 29.34 -20.89 -5.75
N ARG A 34 29.05 -21.66 -4.69
CA ARG A 34 27.77 -21.58 -4.00
C ARG A 34 27.55 -20.08 -3.82
N PRO A 35 26.48 -19.49 -4.35
CA PRO A 35 26.12 -18.16 -3.92
C PRO A 35 25.97 -18.28 -2.40
N SER A 36 26.91 -17.70 -1.66
CA SER A 36 26.70 -17.37 -0.26
C SER A 36 25.30 -16.75 -0.21
N PRO A 37 24.40 -17.19 0.69
CA PRO A 37 23.16 -16.50 0.89
C PRO A 37 23.58 -15.10 1.33
N ARG A 38 23.65 -14.17 0.37
CA ARG A 38 23.62 -12.75 0.66
C ARG A 38 22.41 -12.64 1.55
N ALA A 39 22.67 -12.48 2.84
CA ALA A 39 21.68 -12.02 3.80
C ALA A 39 20.95 -10.92 3.06
N LEU A 40 19.71 -11.19 2.67
CA LEU A 40 18.84 -10.17 2.11
C LEU A 40 18.85 -9.10 3.18
N ALA A 41 19.58 -8.04 2.84
CA ALA A 41 19.89 -6.94 3.73
C ALA A 41 18.59 -6.45 4.39
N PRO A 42 18.66 -5.84 5.59
CA PRO A 42 17.53 -5.51 6.48
C PRO A 42 16.46 -4.54 5.92
N LEU A 43 16.40 -4.35 4.62
CA LEU A 43 15.44 -3.57 3.87
C LEU A 43 13.98 -3.93 4.18
N PRO A 44 13.57 -5.22 4.31
CA PRO A 44 12.17 -5.55 4.63
C PRO A 44 11.73 -4.98 5.99
N THR A 45 12.58 -5.12 7.02
CA THR A 45 12.30 -4.62 8.37
C THR A 45 12.27 -3.09 8.42
N ALA A 46 13.22 -2.43 7.77
CA ALA A 46 13.27 -0.96 7.74
C ALA A 46 12.07 -0.37 6.97
N LEU A 47 11.68 -1.01 5.85
CA LEU A 47 10.51 -0.61 5.08
C LEU A 47 9.23 -0.82 5.89
N LEU A 48 9.07 -1.98 6.55
CA LEU A 48 7.92 -2.26 7.40
C LEU A 48 7.79 -1.22 8.53
N HIS A 49 8.90 -0.87 9.18
CA HIS A 49 8.92 0.20 10.18
C HIS A 49 8.48 1.55 9.61
N LYS A 50 8.97 1.91 8.41
CA LYS A 50 8.58 3.15 7.73
C LYS A 50 7.09 3.16 7.35
N THR A 51 6.52 2.03 6.94
CA THR A 51 5.09 1.90 6.66
C THR A 51 4.25 2.10 7.93
N ILE A 52 4.70 1.59 9.08
CA ILE A 52 4.06 1.85 10.37
C ILE A 52 4.13 3.34 10.74
N GLN A 53 5.29 3.98 10.53
CA GLN A 53 5.43 5.43 10.73
C GLN A 53 4.48 6.23 9.83
N LEU A 54 4.35 5.83 8.56
CA LEU A 54 3.39 6.44 7.64
C LEU A 54 1.95 6.32 8.16
N ALA A 55 1.54 5.14 8.64
CA ALA A 55 0.21 4.96 9.24
C ALA A 55 0.01 5.89 10.46
N ALA A 56 1.02 6.03 11.31
CA ALA A 56 0.98 6.92 12.47
C ALA A 56 0.84 8.39 12.07
N GLU A 57 1.58 8.85 11.05
CA GLU A 57 1.48 10.22 10.50
C GLU A 57 0.12 10.48 9.85
N LEU A 58 -0.40 9.51 9.08
CA LEU A 58 -1.73 9.59 8.48
C LEU A 58 -2.82 9.74 9.54
N ARG A 59 -2.70 8.97 10.63
CA ARG A 59 -3.65 9.02 11.75
C ARG A 59 -3.53 10.29 12.58
N GLY A 60 -2.34 10.59 13.09
CA GLY A 60 -2.12 11.62 14.09
C GLY A 60 -1.96 13.01 13.49
N THR A 61 -1.05 13.14 12.54
CA THR A 61 -0.67 14.42 11.96
C THR A 61 -1.65 14.87 10.89
N MET A 62 -1.95 13.99 9.93
CA MET A 62 -2.81 14.34 8.80
C MET A 62 -4.30 14.20 9.11
N GLY A 63 -4.69 13.31 10.02
CA GLY A 63 -6.10 13.01 10.28
C GLY A 63 -6.82 12.45 9.04
N ASN A 64 -6.10 11.71 8.20
CA ASN A 64 -6.60 11.08 6.99
C ASN A 64 -6.87 9.60 7.30
N MET A 65 -8.10 9.30 7.71
CA MET A 65 -8.50 7.96 8.11
C MET A 65 -8.64 7.00 6.93
N PHE A 66 -9.01 7.51 5.75
CA PHE A 66 -9.12 6.70 4.54
C PHE A 66 -7.76 6.07 4.15
N SER A 67 -6.72 6.90 4.05
CA SER A 67 -5.38 6.41 3.72
C SER A 67 -4.76 5.63 4.88
N PHE A 68 -5.03 6.03 6.14
CA PHE A 68 -4.61 5.25 7.32
C PHE A 68 -5.15 3.82 7.26
N ALA A 69 -6.45 3.64 6.99
CA ALA A 69 -7.07 2.33 6.87
C ALA A 69 -6.47 1.51 5.73
N ALA A 70 -6.17 2.12 4.58
CA ALA A 70 -5.51 1.44 3.45
C ALA A 70 -4.11 0.93 3.82
N VAL A 71 -3.29 1.75 4.50
CA VAL A 71 -1.95 1.32 4.94
C VAL A 71 -2.03 0.22 6.00
N MET A 72 -2.96 0.33 6.94
CA MET A 72 -3.18 -0.70 7.95
C MET A 72 -3.68 -2.01 7.33
N GLY A 73 -4.58 -1.94 6.33
CA GLY A 73 -5.02 -3.11 5.56
C GLY A 73 -3.86 -3.80 4.86
N ALA A 74 -2.94 -3.04 4.25
CA ALA A 74 -1.73 -3.59 3.65
C ALA A 74 -0.82 -4.32 4.68
N LEU A 75 -0.68 -3.76 5.90
CA LEU A 75 0.09 -4.38 6.97
C LEU A 75 -0.56 -5.66 7.53
N ASP A 76 -1.87 -5.80 7.39
CA ASP A 76 -2.65 -6.94 7.90
C ASP A 76 -2.90 -8.03 6.84
N MET A 77 -2.56 -7.78 5.57
CA MET A 77 -2.61 -8.80 4.50
C MET A 77 -1.90 -10.09 4.93
N ALA A 78 -2.51 -11.24 4.66
CA ALA A 78 -1.99 -12.54 5.05
C ALA A 78 -0.54 -12.76 4.58
N GLN A 79 -0.21 -12.25 3.39
CA GLN A 79 1.11 -12.31 2.77
C GLN A 79 2.17 -11.48 3.51
N ILE A 80 1.76 -10.43 4.22
CA ILE A 80 2.65 -9.56 5.01
C ILE A 80 2.71 -10.03 6.46
N SER A 81 1.57 -10.36 7.07
CA SER A 81 1.50 -10.81 8.46
C SER A 81 2.23 -12.14 8.71
N ARG A 82 2.35 -13.01 7.69
CA ARG A 82 3.11 -14.27 7.77
C ARG A 82 4.64 -14.14 7.77
N LEU A 83 5.19 -12.95 7.53
CA LEU A 83 6.65 -12.74 7.42
C LEU A 83 7.31 -12.73 8.81
N GLU A 84 7.30 -13.87 9.48
CA GLU A 84 7.74 -14.03 10.88
C GLU A 84 9.14 -13.48 11.14
N GLN A 85 10.11 -13.74 10.26
CA GLN A 85 11.48 -13.26 10.45
C GLN A 85 11.53 -11.74 10.37
N THR A 86 10.81 -11.14 9.41
CA THR A 86 10.70 -9.69 9.28
C THR A 86 10.06 -9.05 10.51
N TRP A 87 8.97 -9.63 11.05
CA TRP A 87 8.28 -9.14 12.25
C TRP A 87 9.09 -9.34 13.53
N VAL A 88 9.83 -10.44 13.67
CA VAL A 88 10.79 -10.66 14.77
C VAL A 88 11.89 -9.59 14.72
N ALA A 89 12.48 -9.37 13.55
CA ALA A 89 13.51 -8.35 13.37
C ALA A 89 12.99 -6.94 13.67
N LEU A 90 11.74 -6.63 13.30
CA LEU A 90 11.08 -5.37 13.66
C LEU A 90 10.99 -5.21 15.19
N ARG A 91 10.54 -6.25 15.90
CA ARG A 91 10.45 -6.25 17.37
C ARG A 91 11.80 -6.10 18.05
N GLN A 92 12.87 -6.64 17.46
CA GLN A 92 14.22 -6.55 18.03
C GLN A 92 14.90 -5.20 17.76
N ARG A 93 14.65 -4.60 16.59
CA ARG A 93 15.40 -3.42 16.12
C ARG A 93 14.62 -2.11 16.20
N HIS A 94 13.29 -2.20 16.21
CA HIS A 94 12.36 -1.08 16.22
C HIS A 94 11.19 -1.36 17.18
N THR A 95 11.51 -1.73 18.41
CA THR A 95 10.55 -2.15 19.45
C THR A 95 9.38 -1.19 19.61
N GLU A 96 9.66 0.12 19.68
CA GLU A 96 8.62 1.17 19.76
C GLU A 96 7.69 1.18 18.55
N GLY A 97 8.22 0.94 17.35
CA GLY A 97 7.41 0.83 16.13
C GLY A 97 6.50 -0.40 16.16
N ALA A 98 7.00 -1.53 16.63
CA ALA A 98 6.20 -2.74 16.79
C ALA A 98 5.09 -2.56 17.86
N ILE A 99 5.42 -1.93 18.99
CA ILE A 99 4.44 -1.61 20.04
C ILE A 99 3.38 -0.63 19.52
N LEU A 100 3.79 0.41 18.79
CA LEU A 100 2.88 1.38 18.18
C LEU A 100 1.85 0.68 17.27
N TYR A 101 2.32 -0.22 16.40
CA TYR A 101 1.44 -0.98 15.52
C TYR A 101 0.45 -1.85 16.29
N GLU A 102 0.94 -2.71 17.18
CA GLU A 102 0.10 -3.72 17.87
C GLU A 102 -0.80 -3.14 18.97
N LYS A 103 -0.32 -2.14 19.70
CA LYS A 103 -1.02 -1.62 20.90
C LYS A 103 -1.77 -0.34 20.66
N LYS A 104 -1.52 0.37 19.55
CA LYS A 104 -2.20 1.65 19.26
C LYS A 104 -2.92 1.62 17.92
N LEU A 105 -2.23 1.30 16.83
CA LEU A 105 -2.81 1.45 15.49
C LEU A 105 -3.85 0.36 15.18
N LYS A 106 -3.53 -0.91 15.44
CA LYS A 106 -4.48 -2.04 15.24
C LYS A 106 -5.76 -1.87 16.09
N PRO A 107 -5.70 -1.67 17.42
CA PRO A 107 -6.91 -1.47 18.23
C PRO A 107 -7.72 -0.25 17.80
N PHE A 108 -7.05 0.82 17.36
CA PHE A 108 -7.73 2.02 16.88
C PHE A 108 -8.48 1.76 15.57
N LEU A 109 -7.89 1.11 14.57
CA LEU A 109 -8.61 0.76 13.34
C LEU A 109 -9.78 -0.18 13.64
N LYS A 110 -9.59 -1.17 14.53
CA LYS A 110 -10.66 -2.05 14.98
C LYS A 110 -11.83 -1.25 15.57
N SER A 111 -11.53 -0.31 16.47
CA SER A 111 -12.54 0.59 17.06
C SER A 111 -13.28 1.41 16.00
N LEU A 112 -12.58 1.96 15.01
CA LEU A 112 -13.20 2.68 13.90
C LEU A 112 -14.14 1.79 13.07
N ASN A 113 -13.75 0.55 12.79
CA ASN A 113 -14.57 -0.41 12.05
C ASN A 113 -15.82 -0.85 12.84
N GLU A 114 -15.74 -0.85 14.17
CA GLU A 114 -16.87 -1.12 15.08
C GLU A 114 -17.82 0.08 15.25
N GLY A 115 -17.65 1.17 14.48
CA GLY A 115 -18.53 2.35 14.56
C GLY A 115 -18.35 3.20 15.81
N LYS A 116 -17.27 2.98 16.57
CA LYS A 116 -16.94 3.80 17.74
C LYS A 116 -16.37 5.16 17.34
N GLU A 117 -16.36 6.09 18.30
CA GLU A 117 -15.87 7.45 18.08
C GLU A 117 -14.48 7.48 17.43
N GLY A 118 -14.39 8.25 16.35
CA GLY A 118 -13.16 8.46 15.60
C GLY A 118 -12.27 9.55 16.19
N PRO A 119 -11.26 10.01 15.43
CA PRO A 119 -10.45 11.15 15.86
C PRO A 119 -11.32 12.42 15.96
N PRO A 120 -10.91 13.42 16.76
CA PRO A 120 -11.63 14.68 16.87
C PRO A 120 -11.89 15.32 15.49
N LEU A 121 -13.10 15.86 15.29
CA LEU A 121 -13.48 16.53 14.04
C LEU A 121 -12.52 17.66 13.68
N SER A 122 -12.01 18.40 14.68
CA SER A 122 -11.03 19.48 14.50
C SER A 122 -9.69 19.05 13.92
N ASN A 123 -9.33 17.77 14.01
CA ASN A 123 -8.08 17.23 13.48
C ASN A 123 -8.28 16.37 12.21
N THR A 124 -9.53 16.11 11.81
CA THR A 124 -9.84 15.18 10.72
C THR A 124 -9.83 15.91 9.38
N THR A 125 -9.08 15.40 8.41
CA THR A 125 -9.06 15.90 7.02
C THR A 125 -9.78 14.97 6.05
N PHE A 126 -9.80 13.67 6.36
CA PHE A 126 -10.54 12.68 5.59
C PHE A 126 -11.12 11.64 6.55
N PRO A 127 -12.46 11.53 6.66
CA PRO A 127 -13.11 10.61 7.60
C PRO A 127 -13.00 9.13 7.20
N HIS A 128 -13.28 8.23 8.14
CA HIS A 128 -13.29 6.79 7.86
C HIS A 128 -14.59 6.40 7.15
N VAL A 129 -14.59 6.49 5.82
CA VAL A 129 -15.80 6.28 4.99
C VAL A 129 -15.93 4.87 4.43
N LEU A 130 -14.90 4.04 4.54
CA LEU A 130 -14.88 2.72 3.91
C LEU A 130 -16.03 1.81 4.37
N PRO A 131 -16.36 1.70 5.68
CA PRO A 131 -17.48 0.88 6.13
C PRO A 131 -18.81 1.32 5.51
N LEU A 132 -19.05 2.63 5.40
CA LEU A 132 -20.26 3.16 4.78
C LEU A 132 -20.34 2.83 3.29
N ILE A 133 -19.26 3.08 2.54
CA ILE A 133 -19.24 2.82 1.10
C ILE A 133 -19.46 1.32 0.83
N THR A 134 -18.76 0.47 1.57
CA THR A 134 -18.94 -0.99 1.45
C THR A 134 -20.38 -1.40 1.77
N LEU A 135 -20.99 -0.83 2.82
CA LEU A 135 -22.39 -1.12 3.18
C LEU A 135 -23.37 -0.75 2.06
N LEU A 136 -23.17 0.40 1.40
CA LEU A 136 -24.07 0.91 0.36
C LEU A 136 -23.90 0.20 -0.99
N GLU A 137 -22.72 -0.32 -1.29
CA GLU A 137 -22.40 -1.01 -2.54
C GLU A 137 -22.58 -2.54 -2.44
N CYS A 138 -22.98 -3.05 -1.27
CA CYS A 138 -23.12 -4.49 -1.02
C CYS A 138 -24.42 -5.05 -1.63
N ASP A 139 -24.43 -5.31 -2.95
CA ASP A 139 -25.49 -6.08 -3.62
C ASP A 139 -25.28 -7.62 -3.48
N SER A 140 -24.08 -8.05 -3.05
CA SER A 140 -23.74 -9.44 -2.69
C SER A 140 -22.45 -9.47 -1.87
N ALA A 141 -22.19 -10.58 -1.15
CA ALA A 141 -21.10 -10.71 -0.18
C ALA A 141 -19.73 -10.22 -0.71
N PRO A 142 -18.92 -9.53 0.11
CA PRO A 142 -17.68 -8.92 -0.35
C PRO A 142 -16.65 -9.92 -0.86
N PRO A 143 -15.78 -9.51 -1.80
CA PRO A 143 -14.72 -10.36 -2.31
C PRO A 143 -13.57 -10.62 -1.31
N GLU A 144 -13.41 -9.84 -0.23
CA GLU A 144 -12.33 -10.04 0.77
C GLU A 144 -12.76 -9.66 2.20
N GLY A 145 -12.51 -10.59 3.13
CA GLY A 145 -12.59 -10.39 4.59
C GLY A 145 -13.99 -10.57 5.18
N PRO A 146 -14.10 -10.97 6.46
CA PRO A 146 -15.38 -10.88 7.17
C PRO A 146 -15.79 -9.40 7.22
N GLU A 147 -17.01 -9.09 6.79
CA GLU A 147 -17.59 -7.75 6.93
C GLU A 147 -17.40 -7.26 8.37
N PRO A 148 -17.11 -5.98 8.62
CA PRO A 148 -17.03 -5.43 9.98
C PRO A 148 -18.31 -5.71 10.81
N TRP A 149 -19.45 -5.83 10.13
CA TRP A 149 -20.77 -6.18 10.67
C TRP A 149 -21.14 -7.67 10.49
N GLY A 150 -20.26 -8.48 9.90
CA GLY A 150 -20.50 -9.89 9.55
C GLY A 150 -20.32 -10.87 10.70
N SER A 151 -19.78 -10.44 11.85
CA SER A 151 -19.69 -11.27 13.06
C SER A 151 -20.76 -10.86 14.10
N THR A 152 -21.40 -11.87 14.67
CA THR A 152 -22.66 -11.90 15.43
C THR A 152 -22.72 -11.05 16.72
N GLU A 153 -23.97 -10.83 17.18
CA GLU A 153 -24.51 -10.03 18.32
C GLU A 153 -24.70 -8.52 18.10
N HIS A 154 -23.71 -7.76 17.61
CA HIS A 154 -23.81 -6.28 17.55
C HIS A 154 -23.84 -5.70 16.12
N GLY A 155 -24.01 -6.54 15.09
CA GLY A 155 -23.91 -6.11 13.68
C GLY A 155 -24.88 -4.98 13.29
N VAL A 156 -26.13 -5.01 13.79
CA VAL A 156 -27.13 -3.97 13.51
C VAL A 156 -26.74 -2.63 14.14
N GLU A 157 -26.21 -2.66 15.37
CA GLU A 157 -25.77 -1.45 16.07
C GLU A 157 -24.57 -0.81 15.35
N VAL A 158 -23.62 -1.63 14.90
CA VAL A 158 -22.47 -1.16 14.11
C VAL A 158 -22.93 -0.54 12.79
N VAL A 159 -23.88 -1.16 12.09
CA VAL A 159 -24.47 -0.61 10.85
C VAL A 159 -25.14 0.74 11.13
N LEU A 160 -25.97 0.83 12.18
CA LEU A 160 -26.63 2.08 12.54
C LEU A 160 -25.61 3.17 12.89
N ALA A 161 -24.58 2.84 13.66
CA ALA A 161 -23.51 3.77 14.03
C ALA A 161 -22.81 4.35 12.79
N HIS A 162 -22.52 3.52 11.78
CA HIS A 162 -21.91 4.00 10.51
C HIS A 162 -22.87 4.88 9.70
N LEU A 163 -24.17 4.55 9.66
CA LEU A 163 -25.18 5.37 8.99
C LEU A 163 -25.39 6.72 9.69
N GLU A 164 -25.34 6.75 11.03
CA GLU A 164 -25.40 7.99 11.81
C GLU A 164 -24.13 8.83 11.62
N ALA A 165 -22.95 8.21 11.68
CA ALA A 165 -21.69 8.86 11.39
C ALA A 165 -21.66 9.44 9.97
N ALA A 166 -22.27 8.78 8.99
CA ALA A 166 -22.38 9.27 7.62
C ALA A 166 -23.10 10.62 7.52
N ARG A 167 -24.14 10.83 8.33
CA ARG A 167 -24.85 12.13 8.40
C ARG A 167 -23.92 13.22 8.91
N THR A 168 -23.14 12.92 9.94
CA THR A 168 -22.11 13.84 10.48
C THR A 168 -21.05 14.14 9.43
N VAL A 169 -20.58 13.13 8.69
CA VAL A 169 -19.60 13.29 7.60
C VAL A 169 -20.16 14.20 6.50
N ALA A 170 -21.38 13.95 6.03
CA ALA A 170 -22.04 14.75 5.01
C ALA A 170 -22.24 16.21 5.46
N HIS A 171 -22.58 16.42 6.74
CA HIS A 171 -22.77 17.76 7.31
C HIS A 171 -21.46 18.55 7.42
N HIS A 172 -20.33 17.88 7.71
CA HIS A 172 -19.04 18.52 8.00
C HIS A 172 -18.06 18.55 6.82
N GLY A 173 -18.52 18.36 5.58
CA GLY A 173 -17.68 18.38 4.38
C GLY A 173 -16.78 19.62 4.27
N GLY A 174 -17.34 20.81 4.55
CA GLY A 174 -16.59 22.07 4.55
C GLY A 174 -15.49 22.13 5.63
N LEU A 175 -15.72 21.52 6.79
CA LEU A 175 -14.72 21.47 7.87
C LEU A 175 -13.53 20.58 7.48
N TYR A 176 -13.78 19.41 6.88
CA TYR A 176 -12.71 18.52 6.41
C TYR A 176 -11.85 19.20 5.35
N ASN A 177 -12.48 19.93 4.43
CA ASN A 177 -11.79 20.73 3.42
C ASN A 177 -10.90 21.81 4.07
N THR A 178 -11.45 22.65 4.95
CA THR A 178 -10.67 23.68 5.67
C THR A 178 -9.51 23.07 6.45
N ASN A 179 -9.72 21.96 7.16
CA ASN A 179 -8.65 21.27 7.90
C ASN A 179 -7.53 20.80 6.96
N ALA A 180 -7.89 20.28 5.78
CA ALA A 180 -6.91 19.82 4.80
C ALA A 180 -6.11 21.00 4.22
N GLU A 181 -6.77 22.09 3.86
CA GLU A 181 -6.12 23.31 3.36
C GLU A 181 -5.13 23.88 4.39
N VAL A 182 -5.54 23.97 5.65
CA VAL A 182 -4.67 24.46 6.75
C VAL A 182 -3.47 23.53 6.95
N LYS A 183 -3.67 22.21 7.00
CA LYS A 183 -2.56 21.26 7.17
C LYS A 183 -1.59 21.24 5.98
N LEU A 184 -2.09 21.55 4.78
CA LEU A 184 -1.29 21.57 3.56
C LEU A 184 -0.78 22.98 3.21
N GLN A 185 -1.02 23.98 4.06
CA GLN A 185 -0.56 25.35 3.80
C GLN A 185 0.96 25.37 3.66
N GLY A 186 1.44 25.85 2.51
CA GLY A 186 2.87 25.92 2.19
C GLY A 186 3.49 24.57 1.81
N PHE A 187 2.70 23.50 1.67
CA PHE A 187 3.21 22.20 1.23
C PHE A 187 3.74 22.28 -0.21
N GLN A 188 5.03 21.99 -0.37
CA GLN A 188 5.68 21.88 -1.66
C GLN A 188 5.66 20.42 -2.13
N ALA A 189 4.64 20.09 -2.91
CA ALA A 189 4.51 18.75 -3.46
C ALA A 189 5.60 18.44 -4.49
N ARG A 190 6.11 17.20 -4.47
CA ARG A 190 7.01 16.69 -5.50
C ARG A 190 6.17 16.00 -6.58
N PRO A 191 6.18 16.44 -7.85
CA PRO A 191 5.30 15.92 -8.89
C PRO A 191 5.40 14.40 -9.07
N GLU A 192 6.62 13.86 -9.02
CA GLU A 192 6.88 12.43 -9.20
C GLU A 192 6.26 11.62 -8.06
N LEU A 193 6.25 12.17 -6.85
CA LEU A 193 5.66 11.51 -5.68
C LEU A 193 4.13 11.58 -5.72
N LEU A 194 3.56 12.69 -6.19
CA LEU A 194 2.11 12.77 -6.43
C LEU A 194 1.66 11.76 -7.49
N GLU A 195 2.44 11.58 -8.56
CA GLU A 195 2.15 10.59 -9.59
C GLU A 195 2.15 9.17 -9.03
N VAL A 196 3.13 8.80 -8.20
CA VAL A 196 3.17 7.48 -7.53
C VAL A 196 1.92 7.22 -6.67
N PHE A 197 1.36 8.25 -6.05
CA PHE A 197 0.14 8.14 -5.23
C PHE A 197 -1.17 8.25 -6.04
N SER A 198 -1.11 8.43 -7.35
CA SER A 198 -2.29 8.40 -8.22
C SER A 198 -2.76 6.96 -8.48
N THR A 199 -4.06 6.71 -8.30
CA THR A 199 -4.69 5.43 -8.61
C THR A 199 -4.44 5.00 -10.05
N GLU A 200 -4.46 5.94 -11.01
CA GLU A 200 -4.20 5.62 -12.42
C GLU A 200 -2.79 5.08 -12.65
N PHE A 201 -1.80 5.73 -12.05
CA PHE A 201 -0.41 5.30 -12.14
C PHE A 201 -0.23 3.93 -11.48
N GLN A 202 -0.77 3.74 -10.28
CA GLN A 202 -0.73 2.46 -9.56
C GLN A 202 -1.39 1.34 -10.38
N MET A 203 -2.53 1.62 -11.02
CA MET A 203 -3.19 0.65 -11.88
C MET A 203 -2.32 0.23 -13.07
N ARG A 204 -1.70 1.19 -13.76
CA ARG A 204 -0.79 0.89 -14.88
C ARG A 204 0.48 0.20 -14.41
N LEU A 205 1.01 0.55 -13.24
CA LEU A 205 2.20 -0.07 -12.65
C LEU A 205 1.97 -1.55 -12.32
N LEU A 206 0.83 -1.86 -11.69
CA LEU A 206 0.54 -3.22 -11.22
C LEU A 206 0.07 -4.16 -12.34
N TRP A 207 -0.70 -3.65 -13.30
CA TRP A 207 -1.38 -4.48 -14.31
C TRP A 207 -0.99 -4.16 -15.75
N GLY A 208 -0.16 -3.15 -16.00
CA GLY A 208 0.16 -2.67 -17.35
C GLY A 208 -1.03 -1.94 -18.01
N SER A 209 -0.80 -1.38 -19.20
CA SER A 209 -1.81 -0.59 -19.91
C SER A 209 -3.08 -1.38 -20.26
N GLN A 210 -2.94 -2.65 -20.65
CA GLN A 210 -4.07 -3.52 -21.01
C GLN A 210 -4.72 -4.15 -19.79
N GLY A 211 -3.92 -4.59 -18.80
CA GLY A 211 -4.46 -5.25 -17.62
C GLY A 211 -5.21 -4.29 -16.70
N ALA A 212 -4.87 -2.99 -16.70
CA ALA A 212 -5.56 -1.97 -15.92
C ALA A 212 -7.06 -1.88 -16.24
N SER A 213 -7.46 -2.15 -17.49
CA SER A 213 -8.87 -2.13 -17.94
C SER A 213 -9.64 -3.42 -17.64
N SER A 214 -9.00 -4.44 -17.07
CA SER A 214 -9.69 -5.67 -16.68
C SER A 214 -10.52 -5.51 -15.40
N SER A 215 -11.50 -6.40 -15.20
CA SER A 215 -12.40 -6.31 -14.05
C SER A 215 -11.64 -6.36 -12.73
N GLN A 216 -12.13 -5.61 -11.73
CA GLN A 216 -11.53 -5.53 -10.40
C GLN A 216 -11.31 -6.91 -9.79
N ALA A 217 -12.32 -7.78 -9.81
CA ALA A 217 -12.23 -9.14 -9.27
C ALA A 217 -11.05 -9.93 -9.87
N ARG A 218 -10.87 -9.90 -11.19
CA ARG A 218 -9.74 -10.59 -11.86
C ARG A 218 -8.40 -9.97 -11.50
N ARG A 219 -8.32 -8.64 -11.42
CA ARG A 219 -7.10 -7.92 -11.05
C ARG A 219 -6.65 -8.30 -9.64
N TYR A 220 -7.58 -8.36 -8.70
CA TYR A 220 -7.29 -8.64 -7.30
C TYR A 220 -6.93 -10.11 -7.09
N GLU A 221 -7.72 -11.04 -7.64
CA GLU A 221 -7.42 -12.48 -7.58
C GLU A 221 -6.03 -12.80 -8.14
N LYS A 222 -5.65 -12.16 -9.26
CA LYS A 222 -4.33 -12.34 -9.85
C LYS A 222 -3.23 -11.78 -8.95
N PHE A 223 -3.45 -10.61 -8.34
CA PHE A 223 -2.45 -9.97 -7.50
C PHE A 223 -2.27 -10.70 -6.18
N ASP A 224 -3.33 -11.24 -5.59
CA ASP A 224 -3.28 -12.12 -4.42
C ASP A 224 -2.32 -13.31 -4.66
N LYS A 225 -2.48 -14.02 -5.79
CA LYS A 225 -1.58 -15.12 -6.17
C LYS A 225 -0.13 -14.68 -6.31
N VAL A 226 0.10 -13.50 -6.90
CA VAL A 226 1.45 -12.92 -7.07
C VAL A 226 2.07 -12.61 -5.71
N LEU A 227 1.35 -11.91 -4.83
CA LEU A 227 1.85 -11.57 -3.50
C LEU A 227 2.10 -12.80 -2.65
N THR A 228 1.23 -13.81 -2.74
CA THR A 228 1.39 -15.08 -2.02
C THR A 228 2.66 -15.78 -2.45
N ALA A 229 2.92 -15.88 -3.76
CA ALA A 229 4.16 -16.46 -4.29
C ALA A 229 5.40 -15.66 -3.87
N LEU A 230 5.34 -14.32 -3.90
CA LEU A 230 6.45 -13.45 -3.48
C LEU A 230 6.73 -13.56 -1.98
N SER A 231 5.71 -13.62 -1.14
CA SER A 231 5.86 -13.79 0.31
C SER A 231 6.52 -15.13 0.66
N HIS A 232 6.07 -16.24 0.05
CA HIS A 232 6.72 -17.54 0.22
C HIS A 232 8.15 -17.59 -0.32
N LYS A 233 8.46 -16.85 -1.39
CA LYS A 233 9.84 -16.73 -1.89
C LYS A 233 10.73 -15.94 -0.93
N LEU A 234 10.18 -14.92 -0.28
CA LEU A 234 10.90 -14.09 0.68
C LEU A 234 11.16 -14.84 1.99
N GLU A 235 10.14 -15.48 2.55
CA GLU A 235 10.20 -16.30 3.76
C GLU A 235 9.50 -17.66 3.53
N PRO A 236 10.27 -18.68 3.08
CA PRO A 236 9.74 -20.01 2.83
C PRO A 236 9.07 -20.59 4.07
N ALA A 237 7.95 -21.30 3.87
CA ALA A 237 7.34 -22.05 4.96
C ALA A 237 8.34 -23.11 5.45
N VAL A 238 8.57 -23.17 6.77
CA VAL A 238 9.40 -24.21 7.37
C VAL A 238 8.81 -25.56 7.00
N ARG A 239 9.58 -26.43 6.33
CA ARG A 239 9.15 -27.80 6.07
C ARG A 239 9.10 -28.52 7.43
N SER A 240 7.90 -28.87 7.87
CA SER A 240 7.65 -29.80 8.96
C SER A 240 7.99 -31.23 8.52
N SER A 241 9.26 -31.46 8.18
CA SER A 241 9.83 -32.77 7.89
C SER A 241 11.14 -32.87 8.68
N GLU A 242 11.00 -32.99 9.99
CA GLU A 242 12.00 -33.45 10.97
C GLU A 242 11.38 -33.31 12.37
N LEU A 243 10.28 -34.04 12.60
CA LEU A 243 9.77 -34.40 13.93
C LEU A 243 9.37 -35.87 13.88
#